data_AF-A0A4D8S6S9-F1
#
_entry.id   AF-A0A4D8S6S9-F1
#
_cell.length_a   1.000
_cell.length_b   1.000
_cell.length_c   1.000
_cell.angle_alpha   90.00
_cell.angle_beta   90.00
_cell.angle_gamma   90.00
#
_symmetry.space_group_name_H-M   'P 1'
#
loop_
_entity.id
_entity.type
_entity.pdbx_description
1 polymer ?
#
loop_
_entity_poly.entity_id
_entity_poly.type
_entity_poly.pdbx_seq_one_letter_code
_entity_poly.pdbx_strand_id
1 'polypeptide(L)'
;MRRPIFGLRNSLKCEICEEREARNTCSICGRSVCDLHFKEGICSICEMSMCELCKKNLSIGYCESCGSLICEECVAYSNGSRRICKKCAGLPPS
;
A
#
# COMPACT_ATOMS: atom_id res chain seq x y z
N MET A 1 -10.29 33.61 -8.31
CA MET A 1 -10.35 32.43 -9.19
C MET A 1 -8.95 32.10 -9.68
N ARG A 2 -8.37 30.97 -9.27
CA ARG A 2 -7.05 30.52 -9.76
C ARG A 2 -7.28 29.62 -10.97
N ARG A 3 -6.78 30.03 -12.15
CA ARG A 3 -6.90 29.27 -13.39
C ARG A 3 -5.93 28.07 -13.35
N PRO A 4 -6.37 26.84 -13.62
CA PRO A 4 -5.46 25.72 -13.79
C PRO A 4 -4.63 25.90 -15.07
N ILE A 5 -3.32 25.69 -14.97
CA ILE A 5 -2.37 25.71 -16.08
C ILE A 5 -2.58 24.44 -16.92
N PHE A 6 -2.62 24.60 -18.25
CA PHE A 6 -2.70 23.52 -19.25
C PHE A 6 -1.64 22.44 -18.97
N GLY A 7 -2.04 21.24 -18.52
CA GLY A 7 -1.14 20.07 -18.49
C GLY A 7 -1.34 19.01 -17.39
N LEU A 8 -1.99 19.31 -16.27
CA LEU A 8 -2.22 18.33 -15.20
C LEU A 8 -3.70 18.32 -14.83
N ARG A 9 -4.43 17.30 -15.30
CA ARG A 9 -5.76 17.01 -14.76
C ARG A 9 -5.54 16.58 -13.32
N ASN A 10 -5.73 17.52 -12.39
CA ASN A 10 -6.26 17.20 -11.07
C ASN A 10 -7.55 16.43 -11.36
N SER A 11 -7.50 15.10 -11.33
CA SER A 11 -8.71 14.32 -11.42
C SER A 11 -9.50 14.70 -10.17
N LEU A 12 -10.57 15.47 -10.36
CA LEU A 12 -11.54 15.72 -9.30
C LEU A 12 -12.15 14.40 -8.81
N LYS A 13 -11.92 13.30 -9.51
CA LYS A 13 -12.42 11.98 -9.20
C LYS A 13 -11.38 11.12 -8.50
N CYS A 14 -11.86 10.23 -7.65
CA CYS A 14 -11.11 9.19 -6.98
C CYS A 14 -10.35 8.32 -7.99
N GLU A 15 -9.05 8.18 -7.80
CA GLU A 15 -8.17 7.35 -8.63
C GLU A 15 -8.36 5.84 -8.44
N ILE A 16 -9.29 5.41 -7.57
CA ILE A 16 -9.59 3.99 -7.31
C ILE A 16 -10.90 3.56 -7.98
N CYS A 17 -11.99 4.31 -7.82
CA CYS A 17 -13.26 3.96 -8.46
C CYS A 17 -13.63 4.82 -9.67
N GLU A 18 -12.99 5.96 -9.89
CA GLU A 18 -13.28 6.89 -11.01
C GLU A 18 -14.74 7.39 -11.09
N GLU A 19 -15.55 7.14 -10.06
CA GLU A 19 -16.96 7.51 -9.98
C GLU A 19 -17.19 8.72 -9.08
N ARG A 20 -16.57 8.73 -7.89
CA ARG A 20 -16.80 9.71 -6.83
C ARG A 20 -15.72 10.78 -6.82
N GLU A 21 -16.04 11.94 -6.25
CA GLU A 21 -15.06 13.00 -6.04
C GLU A 21 -13.93 12.57 -5.10
N ALA A 22 -12.69 12.90 -5.46
CA ALA A 22 -11.53 12.76 -4.59
C ALA A 22 -11.53 13.88 -3.55
N ARG A 23 -11.47 13.50 -2.27
CA ARG A 23 -11.50 14.41 -1.13
C ARG A 23 -10.26 14.30 -0.25
N ASN A 24 -9.56 13.17 -0.34
CA ASN A 24 -8.41 12.86 0.48
C ASN A 24 -7.22 12.48 -0.39
N THR A 25 -6.01 12.63 0.15
CA THR A 25 -4.76 12.21 -0.49
C THR A 25 -4.07 11.19 0.39
N CYS A 26 -3.71 10.04 -0.16
CA CYS A 26 -3.00 8.98 0.56
C CYS A 26 -1.60 9.46 0.99
N SER A 27 -1.28 9.34 2.27
CA SER A 27 0.03 9.74 2.81
C SER A 27 1.19 8.86 2.34
N ILE A 28 0.91 7.63 1.88
CA ILE A 28 1.94 6.67 1.44
C ILE A 28 2.23 6.78 -0.06
N CYS A 29 1.20 6.77 -0.92
CA CYS A 29 1.38 6.73 -2.37
C CYS A 29 0.97 8.01 -3.12
N GLY A 30 0.35 8.98 -2.43
CA GLY A 30 -0.06 10.24 -3.03
C GLY A 30 -1.35 10.20 -3.87
N ARG A 31 -2.02 9.04 -4.02
CA ARG A 31 -3.29 8.94 -4.76
C ARG A 31 -4.37 9.83 -4.13
N SER A 32 -5.13 10.52 -4.97
CA SER A 32 -6.33 11.28 -4.64
C SER A 32 -7.55 10.34 -4.64
N VAL A 33 -8.20 10.19 -3.49
CA VAL A 33 -9.24 9.18 -3.27
C VAL A 33 -10.50 9.76 -2.59
N CYS A 34 -11.64 9.13 -2.83
CA CYS A 34 -12.89 9.46 -2.13
C CYS A 34 -12.89 8.88 -0.71
N ASP A 35 -13.82 9.34 0.12
CA ASP A 35 -13.95 8.94 1.52
C ASP A 35 -14.15 7.42 1.71
N LEU A 36 -14.73 6.72 0.73
CA LEU A 36 -14.92 5.26 0.81
C LEU A 36 -13.62 4.47 0.68
N HIS A 37 -12.63 5.02 -0.01
CA HIS A 37 -11.34 4.36 -0.21
C HIS A 37 -10.24 4.99 0.66
N PHE A 38 -10.61 5.71 1.70
CA PHE A 38 -9.69 6.39 2.59
C PHE A 38 -9.96 6.01 4.04
N LYS A 39 -8.93 5.53 4.74
CA LYS A 39 -9.02 5.16 6.14
C LYS A 39 -7.69 5.44 6.82
N GLU A 40 -7.75 6.08 7.98
CA GLU A 40 -6.58 6.36 8.83
C GLU A 40 -5.39 6.99 8.08
N GLY A 41 -5.67 7.91 7.15
CA GLY A 41 -4.63 8.65 6.42
C GLY A 41 -4.12 7.96 5.14
N ILE A 42 -4.57 6.73 4.86
CA ILE A 42 -4.09 5.93 3.72
C ILE A 42 -5.26 5.48 2.83
N CYS A 43 -4.95 5.17 1.56
CA CYS A 43 -5.95 4.59 0.67
C CYS A 43 -6.12 3.08 0.89
N SER A 44 -7.27 2.53 0.51
CA SER A 44 -7.58 1.10 0.63
C SER A 44 -6.56 0.19 -0.08
N ILE A 45 -5.95 0.65 -1.18
CA ILE A 45 -4.89 -0.09 -1.88
C ILE A 45 -3.63 -0.20 -1.02
N CYS A 46 -3.22 0.88 -0.36
CA CYS A 46 -2.09 0.83 0.57
C CYS A 46 -2.42 -0.04 1.79
N GLU A 47 -3.64 0.09 2.33
CA GLU A 47 -4.11 -0.74 3.46
C GLU A 47 -4.01 -2.24 3.13
N MET A 48 -4.54 -2.68 1.98
CA MET A 48 -4.48 -4.10 1.57
C MET A 48 -3.07 -4.59 1.24
N SER A 49 -2.16 -3.66 0.92
CA SER A 49 -0.77 -3.97 0.56
C SER A 49 0.17 -3.99 1.77
N MET A 50 -0.33 -3.70 2.98
CA MET A 50 0.49 -3.70 4.18
C MET A 50 1.04 -5.08 4.52
N CYS A 51 2.27 -5.12 5.05
CA CYS A 51 2.85 -6.34 5.57
C CYS A 51 1.95 -6.97 6.62
N GLU A 52 1.63 -8.24 6.45
CA GLU A 52 0.74 -8.95 7.36
C GLU A 52 1.39 -9.34 8.68
N LEU A 53 2.72 -9.27 8.78
CA LEU A 53 3.46 -9.56 10.00
C LEU A 53 3.56 -8.32 10.90
N CYS A 54 4.09 -7.21 10.39
CA CYS A 54 4.32 -6.02 11.22
C CYS A 54 3.21 -4.98 11.13
N LYS A 55 2.38 -4.98 10.08
CA LYS A 55 1.34 -3.96 9.78
C LYS A 55 1.84 -2.51 9.71
N LYS A 56 3.17 -2.29 9.66
CA LYS A 56 3.81 -0.97 9.60
C LYS A 56 4.24 -0.57 8.19
N ASN A 57 4.82 -1.52 7.44
CA ASN A 57 5.45 -1.27 6.14
C ASN A 57 4.65 -1.89 4.99
N LEU A 58 4.72 -1.30 3.80
CA LEU A 58 4.20 -1.91 2.57
C LEU A 58 4.92 -3.23 2.26
N SER A 59 4.18 -4.19 1.72
CA SER A 59 4.75 -5.46 1.27
C SER A 59 5.54 -5.29 -0.03
N ILE A 60 6.61 -6.07 -0.15
CA ILE A 60 7.46 -6.16 -1.36
C ILE A 60 7.19 -7.46 -2.15
N GLY A 61 6.24 -8.26 -1.68
CA GLY A 61 5.90 -9.57 -2.20
C GLY A 61 5.25 -10.44 -1.12
N TYR A 62 5.14 -11.73 -1.41
CA TYR A 62 4.54 -12.70 -0.50
C TYR A 62 5.58 -13.73 -0.02
N CYS A 63 5.28 -14.37 1.11
CA CYS A 63 6.05 -15.50 1.59
C CYS A 63 5.69 -16.76 0.80
N GLU A 64 6.68 -17.43 0.23
CA GLU A 64 6.48 -18.67 -0.54
C GLU A 64 5.96 -19.84 0.32
N SER A 65 6.16 -19.78 1.64
CA SER A 65 5.71 -20.84 2.56
C SER A 65 4.27 -20.66 3.05
N CYS A 66 3.84 -19.43 3.38
CA CYS A 66 2.53 -19.18 3.99
C CYS A 66 1.62 -18.26 3.18
N GLY A 67 2.09 -17.72 2.04
CA GLY A 67 1.34 -16.79 1.19
C GLY A 67 1.21 -15.37 1.72
N SER A 68 1.67 -15.09 2.96
CA SER A 68 1.47 -13.77 3.57
C SER A 68 2.24 -12.66 2.87
N LEU A 69 1.65 -11.48 2.75
CA LEU A 69 2.32 -10.28 2.26
C LEU A 69 3.39 -9.81 3.26
N ILE A 70 4.63 -9.65 2.80
CA ILE A 70 5.77 -9.32 3.67
C ILE A 70 6.56 -8.12 3.16
N CYS A 71 6.92 -7.22 4.07
CA CYS A 71 7.86 -6.15 3.82
C CYS A 71 9.30 -6.67 3.89
N GLU A 72 10.24 -5.85 3.44
CA GLU A 72 11.67 -6.15 3.44
C GLU A 72 12.20 -6.55 4.83
N GLU A 73 11.81 -5.82 5.88
CA GLU A 73 12.24 -6.10 7.27
C GLU A 73 11.69 -7.41 7.84
N CYS A 74 10.61 -7.95 7.27
CA CYS A 74 9.99 -9.20 7.71
C CYS A 74 10.44 -10.42 6.89
N VAL A 75 11.33 -10.23 5.91
CA VAL A 75 12.00 -11.33 5.20
C VAL A 75 13.11 -11.90 6.09
N ALA A 76 13.14 -13.21 6.25
CA ALA A 76 14.24 -13.93 6.92
C ALA A 76 15.26 -14.48 5.91
N TYR A 77 14.77 -14.99 4.78
CA TYR A 77 15.60 -15.54 3.72
C TYR A 77 15.03 -15.14 2.35
N SER A 78 15.92 -14.76 1.44
CA SER A 78 15.60 -14.46 0.05
C SER A 78 16.73 -14.96 -0.85
N ASN A 79 16.38 -15.57 -1.97
CA ASN A 79 17.33 -15.93 -3.03
C ASN A 79 17.02 -15.19 -4.34
N GLY A 80 16.36 -14.03 -4.26
CA GLY A 80 15.94 -13.23 -5.41
C GLY A 80 14.63 -13.69 -6.05
N SER A 81 14.39 -14.99 -6.15
CA SER A 81 13.13 -15.56 -6.68
C SER A 81 12.11 -15.86 -5.60
N ARG A 82 12.57 -16.33 -4.43
CA ARG A 82 11.74 -16.79 -3.32
C ARG A 82 12.00 -15.95 -2.07
N ARG A 83 10.96 -15.73 -1.27
CA ARG A 83 11.05 -15.07 0.03
C ARG A 83 10.40 -15.92 1.12
N ILE A 84 11.10 -16.10 2.24
CA ILE A 84 10.58 -16.75 3.44
C ILE A 84 10.50 -15.71 4.57
N CYS A 85 9.35 -15.63 5.23
CA CYS A 85 9.12 -14.67 6.29
C CYS A 85 9.74 -15.10 7.62
N LYS A 86 10.01 -14.15 8.51
CA LYS A 86 10.53 -14.41 9.87
C LYS A 86 9.67 -15.40 10.65
N LYS A 87 8.35 -15.29 10.56
CA LYS A 87 7.41 -16.23 11.21
C LYS A 87 7.65 -17.69 10.78
N CYS A 88 7.75 -17.97 9.48
CA CYS A 88 8.02 -19.32 8.97
C CYS A 88 9.43 -19.80 9.28
N ALA A 89 10.39 -18.89 9.43
CA ALA A 89 11.76 -19.21 9.82
C ALA A 89 11.96 -19.37 11.34
N GLY A 90 10.91 -19.22 12.15
CA GLY A 90 11.02 -19.30 13.62
C GLY A 90 11.68 -18.07 14.26
N LEU A 91 11.70 -16.93 13.58
CA LEU A 91 12.25 -15.66 14.06
C LEU A 91 11.13 -14.68 14.48
N PRO A 92 11.37 -13.81 15.47
CA PRO A 92 10.40 -12.81 15.89
C PRO A 92 10.13 -11.77 14.78
N PRO A 93 8.88 -11.31 14.59
CA PRO A 93 8.57 -10.23 13.66
C PRO A 93 9.11 -8.86 14.15
N SER A 94 9.38 -7.95 13.20
CA SER A 94 9.88 -6.59 13.43
C SER A 94 8.78 -5.60 13.86
#